data_AF-A0AA85BF50-F1
#
_entry.id   AF-A0AA85BF50-F1
#
_cell.length_a   1.000
_cell.length_b   1.000
_cell.length_c   1.000
_cell.angle_alpha   90.00
_cell.angle_beta   90.00
_cell.angle_gamma   90.00
#
_symmetry.space_group_name_H-M   'P 1'
#
loop_
_entity.id
_entity.type
_entity.pdbx_description
1 polymer ?
#
loop_
_entity_poly.entity_id
_entity_poly.type
_entity_poly.pdbx_seq_one_letter_code
_entity_poly.pdbx_strand_id
1 'polypeptide(L)'
;MSRYSHSQRMNLGTVFNFRDLDKNVQVHLKNVYSTLSVGMIISCVGAYLFQINSFLQSITTSLVVLSFILSLGSSLFIYFTQHSRETLHSRLGAFFLFCFSTGIGFGPLLQALSVISPDTIPTALLGTALIFVSFTLTALFTRKRYYIYLGAGLMSAISLLTTFSFMNLFIRSPAIYNAELYIGLAIFCAFVIFDTQLIVEKRRNGDTDFVWHTLDLFIDFVEIFRHLLIILSSKRRRDRDDD
;
A
#
# COMPACT_ATOMS: atom_id res chain seq x y z
N MET A 1 -4.69 8.23 53.40
CA MET A 1 -4.62 8.77 52.03
C MET A 1 -4.47 7.58 51.08
N SER A 2 -5.58 7.05 50.52
CA SER A 2 -5.54 5.94 49.57
C SER A 2 -5.88 6.48 48.17
N ARG A 3 -4.93 6.44 47.25
CA ARG A 3 -5.09 6.90 45.86
C ARG A 3 -5.86 5.84 45.08
N TYR A 4 -7.01 6.22 44.52
CA TYR A 4 -7.73 5.42 43.52
C TYR A 4 -6.88 5.29 42.25
N SER A 5 -6.42 4.07 41.96
CA SER A 5 -5.95 3.68 40.64
C SER A 5 -7.15 3.30 39.80
N HIS A 6 -7.60 4.20 38.93
CA HIS A 6 -8.65 3.90 37.96
C HIS A 6 -7.98 3.27 36.73
N SER A 7 -7.84 1.94 36.72
CA SER A 7 -7.48 1.23 35.50
C SER A 7 -8.68 1.25 34.55
N GLN A 8 -8.77 2.23 33.66
CA GLN A 8 -9.67 2.16 32.51
C GLN A 8 -9.17 1.02 31.62
N ARG A 9 -9.71 -0.18 31.83
CA ARG A 9 -9.55 -1.29 30.89
C ARG A 9 -10.23 -0.86 29.60
N MET A 10 -9.46 -0.38 28.62
CA MET A 10 -9.96 -0.12 27.28
C MET A 10 -10.62 -1.40 26.77
N ASN A 11 -11.94 -1.37 26.61
CA ASN A 11 -12.66 -2.51 26.10
C ASN A 11 -12.42 -2.57 24.60
N LEU A 12 -11.55 -3.47 24.16
CA LEU A 12 -11.14 -3.60 22.77
C LEU A 12 -12.34 -3.82 21.83
N GLY A 13 -13.39 -4.47 22.35
CA GLY A 13 -14.65 -4.66 21.63
C GLY A 13 -15.48 -3.38 21.43
N THR A 14 -15.27 -2.34 22.25
CA THR A 14 -15.87 -1.01 22.05
C THR A 14 -15.07 -0.20 21.03
N VAL A 15 -13.75 -0.37 21.00
CA VAL A 15 -12.88 0.29 20.01
C VAL A 15 -13.21 -0.23 18.61
N PHE A 16 -13.29 -1.54 18.40
CA PHE A 16 -13.62 -2.13 17.10
C PHE A 16 -15.13 -2.22 16.80
N ASN A 17 -15.95 -1.40 17.46
CA ASN A 17 -17.41 -1.48 17.32
C ASN A 17 -17.90 -0.67 16.12
N PHE A 18 -17.85 -1.27 14.92
CA PHE A 18 -18.29 -0.65 13.66
C PHE A 18 -19.81 -0.60 13.48
N ARG A 19 -20.61 -0.64 14.57
CA ARG A 19 -22.08 -0.60 14.51
C ARG A 19 -22.64 0.63 13.79
N ASP A 20 -21.88 1.71 13.73
CA ASP A 20 -22.21 2.93 12.98
C ASP A 20 -22.13 2.73 11.45
N LEU A 21 -21.47 1.68 10.97
CA LEU A 21 -21.41 1.32 9.56
C LEU A 21 -22.51 0.32 9.22
N ASP A 22 -23.16 0.53 8.07
CA ASP A 22 -24.16 -0.39 7.54
C ASP A 22 -23.57 -1.79 7.37
N LYS A 23 -24.36 -2.83 7.67
CA LYS A 23 -23.94 -4.24 7.53
C LYS A 23 -23.40 -4.54 6.13
N ASN A 24 -23.99 -3.95 5.09
CA ASN A 24 -23.55 -4.10 3.70
C ASN A 24 -22.15 -3.53 3.45
N VAL A 25 -21.81 -2.42 4.11
CA VAL A 25 -20.47 -1.82 4.04
C VAL A 25 -19.46 -2.69 4.78
N GLN A 26 -19.82 -3.19 5.96
CA GLN A 26 -18.93 -4.08 6.73
C GLN A 26 -18.57 -5.36 5.96
N VAL A 27 -19.56 -6.00 5.32
CA VAL A 27 -19.32 -7.20 4.49
C VAL A 27 -18.44 -6.88 3.29
N HIS A 28 -18.66 -5.73 2.65
CA HIS A 28 -17.83 -5.29 1.53
C HIS A 28 -16.38 -5.03 1.95
N LEU A 29 -16.18 -4.26 3.02
CA LEU A 29 -14.84 -4.00 3.57
C LEU A 29 -14.15 -5.31 4.00
N LYS A 30 -14.89 -6.26 4.58
CA LYS A 30 -14.33 -7.59 4.89
C LYS A 30 -13.78 -8.25 3.63
N ASN A 31 -14.50 -8.23 2.51
CA ASN A 31 -14.01 -8.79 1.25
C ASN A 31 -12.77 -8.03 0.75
N VAL A 32 -12.82 -6.68 0.74
CA VAL A 32 -11.69 -5.84 0.33
C VAL A 32 -10.43 -6.15 1.14
N TYR A 33 -10.48 -6.08 2.47
CA TYR A 33 -9.30 -6.31 3.32
C TYR A 33 -8.85 -7.79 3.34
N SER A 34 -9.77 -8.73 3.13
CA SER A 34 -9.41 -10.15 3.02
C SER A 34 -8.66 -10.42 1.71
N THR A 35 -9.15 -9.89 0.59
CA THR A 35 -8.47 -10.00 -0.71
C THR A 35 -7.14 -9.24 -0.71
N LEU A 36 -7.08 -8.07 -0.06
CA LEU A 36 -5.84 -7.31 0.16
C LEU A 36 -4.80 -8.17 0.87
N SER A 37 -5.19 -8.80 1.98
CA SER A 37 -4.28 -9.64 2.79
C SER A 37 -3.71 -10.81 1.99
N VAL A 38 -4.54 -11.47 1.18
CA VAL A 38 -4.08 -12.53 0.27
C VAL A 38 -3.13 -11.97 -0.80
N GLY A 39 -3.46 -10.82 -1.38
CA GLY A 39 -2.61 -10.12 -2.35
C GLY A 39 -1.23 -9.79 -1.76
N MET A 40 -1.17 -9.32 -0.51
CA MET A 40 0.07 -9.04 0.20
C MET A 40 0.93 -10.29 0.37
N ILE A 41 0.33 -11.43 0.76
CA ILE A 41 1.04 -12.71 0.89
C ILE A 41 1.60 -13.14 -0.48
N ILE A 42 0.80 -13.03 -1.54
CA ILE A 42 1.23 -13.36 -2.90
C ILE A 42 2.39 -12.47 -3.36
N SER A 43 2.36 -11.18 -3.02
CA SER A 43 3.46 -10.26 -3.30
C SER A 43 4.74 -10.65 -2.56
N CYS A 44 4.63 -11.01 -1.28
CA CYS A 44 5.75 -11.55 -0.50
C CYS A 44 6.32 -12.84 -1.12
N VAL A 45 5.47 -13.74 -1.61
CA VAL A 45 5.90 -14.95 -2.33
C VAL A 45 6.66 -14.59 -3.60
N GLY A 46 6.15 -13.65 -4.40
CA GLY A 46 6.83 -13.17 -5.61
C GLY A 46 8.23 -12.60 -5.31
N ALA A 47 8.34 -11.76 -4.28
CA ALA A 47 9.61 -11.21 -3.83
C ALA A 47 10.59 -12.30 -3.33
N TYR A 48 10.08 -13.26 -2.56
CA TYR A 48 10.88 -14.37 -2.03
C TYR A 48 11.38 -15.30 -3.15
N LEU A 49 10.53 -15.62 -4.14
CA LEU A 49 10.93 -16.42 -5.30
C LEU A 49 12.06 -15.75 -6.08
N PHE A 50 12.03 -14.43 -6.24
CA PHE A 50 13.15 -13.70 -6.86
C PHE A 50 14.46 -13.87 -6.05
N GLN A 51 14.40 -13.83 -4.72
CA GLN A 51 15.58 -13.94 -3.86
C GLN A 51 16.25 -15.32 -3.87
N ILE A 52 15.48 -16.40 -3.98
CA ILE A 52 16.05 -17.75 -3.94
C ILE A 52 16.52 -18.28 -5.30
N ASN A 53 15.99 -17.72 -6.40
CA ASN A 53 16.28 -18.22 -7.75
C ASN A 53 17.39 -17.40 -8.42
N SER A 54 18.60 -17.95 -8.46
CA SER A 54 19.75 -17.33 -9.14
C SER A 54 19.50 -17.08 -10.63
N PHE A 55 18.67 -17.91 -11.27
CA PHE A 55 18.25 -17.68 -12.66
C PHE A 55 17.38 -16.41 -12.80
N LEU A 56 16.44 -16.15 -11.88
CA LEU A 56 15.64 -14.93 -11.92
C LEU A 56 16.50 -13.68 -11.72
N GLN A 57 17.56 -13.79 -10.91
CA GLN A 57 18.52 -12.72 -10.68
C GLN A 57 19.41 -12.45 -11.89
N SER A 58 19.77 -13.48 -12.68
CA SER A 58 20.57 -13.26 -13.89
C SER A 58 19.82 -12.47 -14.97
N ILE A 59 18.49 -12.59 -15.01
CA ILE A 59 17.61 -11.86 -15.94
C ILE A 59 16.92 -10.64 -15.31
N THR A 60 17.50 -10.09 -14.23
CA THR A 60 16.89 -9.02 -13.41
C THR A 60 16.26 -7.89 -14.23
N THR A 61 17.01 -7.28 -15.16
CA THR A 61 16.52 -6.12 -15.93
C THR A 61 15.27 -6.47 -16.75
N SER A 62 15.31 -7.58 -17.49
CA SER A 62 14.18 -8.04 -18.29
C SER A 62 12.98 -8.41 -17.41
N LEU A 63 13.24 -8.99 -16.24
CA LEU A 63 12.21 -9.42 -15.31
C LEU A 63 11.51 -8.24 -14.62
N VAL A 64 12.22 -7.17 -14.30
CA VAL A 64 11.64 -5.92 -13.78
C VAL A 64 10.74 -5.27 -14.83
N VAL A 65 11.21 -5.18 -16.08
CA VAL A 65 10.40 -4.62 -17.18
C VAL A 65 9.16 -5.48 -17.42
N LEU A 66 9.30 -6.81 -17.45
CA LEU A 66 8.17 -7.72 -17.58
C LEU A 66 7.19 -7.55 -16.41
N SER A 67 7.70 -7.39 -15.19
CA SER A 67 6.87 -7.19 -14.01
C SER A 67 6.09 -5.87 -14.06
N PHE A 68 6.72 -4.81 -14.56
CA PHE A 68 6.05 -3.54 -14.80
C PHE A 68 4.94 -3.66 -15.87
N ILE A 69 5.22 -4.34 -16.98
CA ILE A 69 4.23 -4.55 -18.05
C ILE A 69 3.05 -5.41 -17.56
N LEU A 70 3.32 -6.49 -16.81
CA LEU A 70 2.29 -7.38 -16.28
C LEU A 70 1.43 -6.70 -15.22
N SER A 71 2.03 -5.91 -14.31
CA SER A 71 1.27 -5.14 -13.33
C SER A 71 0.40 -4.08 -14.02
N LEU A 72 0.95 -3.28 -14.94
CA LEU A 72 0.15 -2.33 -15.71
C LEU A 72 -0.97 -3.03 -16.51
N GLY A 73 -0.65 -4.09 -17.26
CA GLY A 73 -1.62 -4.84 -18.04
C GLY A 73 -2.74 -5.44 -17.18
N SER A 74 -2.41 -5.96 -16.00
CA SER A 74 -3.39 -6.50 -15.05
C SER A 74 -4.30 -5.41 -14.49
N SER A 75 -3.75 -4.24 -14.13
CA SER A 75 -4.54 -3.11 -13.64
C SER A 75 -5.50 -2.56 -14.72
N LEU A 76 -5.03 -2.43 -15.97
CA LEU A 76 -5.84 -2.02 -17.11
C LEU A 76 -6.92 -3.06 -17.43
N PHE A 77 -6.62 -4.35 -17.34
CA PHE A 77 -7.62 -5.41 -17.51
C PHE A 77 -8.74 -5.29 -16.48
N ILE A 78 -8.43 -5.03 -15.21
CA ILE A 78 -9.43 -4.84 -14.15
C ILE A 78 -10.26 -3.56 -14.41
N TYR A 79 -9.64 -2.50 -14.94
CA TYR A 79 -10.31 -1.24 -15.29
C TYR A 79 -11.30 -1.39 -16.45
N PHE A 80 -10.89 -2.03 -17.54
CA PHE A 80 -11.72 -2.18 -18.75
C PHE A 80 -12.79 -3.27 -18.60
N THR A 81 -12.59 -4.25 -17.72
CA THR A 81 -13.57 -5.32 -17.51
C THR A 81 -14.65 -4.88 -16.54
N GLN A 82 -15.90 -4.86 -17.01
CA GLN A 82 -17.05 -4.54 -16.16
C GLN A 82 -17.21 -5.52 -15.00
N HIS A 83 -17.61 -4.98 -13.84
CA HIS A 83 -17.89 -5.79 -12.66
C HIS A 83 -19.17 -6.62 -12.85
N SER A 84 -19.01 -7.93 -12.93
CA SER A 84 -20.10 -8.91 -12.99
C SER A 84 -19.69 -10.19 -12.25
N ARG A 85 -20.66 -11.05 -11.92
CA ARG A 85 -20.39 -12.35 -11.30
C ARG A 85 -19.53 -13.25 -12.20
N GLU A 86 -19.71 -13.14 -13.52
CA GLU A 86 -18.98 -13.95 -14.50
C GLU A 86 -17.52 -13.50 -14.64
N THR A 87 -17.27 -12.19 -14.59
CA THR A 87 -15.93 -11.62 -14.73
C THR A 87 -15.13 -11.65 -13.43
N LEU A 88 -15.78 -11.89 -12.29
CA LEU A 88 -15.17 -11.84 -10.96
C LEU A 88 -13.92 -12.72 -10.83
N HIS A 89 -13.97 -13.96 -11.31
CA HIS A 89 -12.83 -14.88 -11.22
C HIS A 89 -11.64 -14.40 -12.04
N SER A 90 -11.89 -13.91 -13.27
CA SER A 90 -10.83 -13.36 -14.12
C SER A 90 -10.23 -12.09 -13.54
N ARG A 91 -11.05 -11.22 -12.92
CA ARG A 91 -10.58 -9.98 -12.27
C ARG A 91 -9.77 -10.26 -11.01
N LEU A 92 -10.17 -11.25 -10.20
CA LEU A 92 -9.37 -11.72 -9.07
C LEU A 92 -8.05 -12.33 -9.53
N GLY A 93 -8.07 -13.14 -10.59
CA GLY A 93 -6.86 -13.68 -11.21
C GLY A 93 -5.89 -12.57 -11.66
N ALA A 94 -6.41 -11.55 -12.33
CA ALA A 94 -5.63 -10.38 -12.72
C ALA A 94 -5.09 -9.61 -11.50
N PHE A 95 -5.88 -9.46 -10.43
CA PHE A 95 -5.41 -8.82 -9.19
C PHE A 95 -4.29 -9.61 -8.53
N PHE A 96 -4.37 -10.93 -8.48
CA PHE A 96 -3.29 -11.75 -7.91
C PHE A 96 -2.05 -11.77 -8.79
N LEU A 97 -2.21 -11.77 -10.12
CA LEU A 97 -1.11 -11.59 -11.06
C LEU A 97 -0.43 -10.22 -10.86
N PHE A 98 -1.22 -9.16 -10.68
CA PHE A 98 -0.73 -7.84 -10.31
C PHE A 98 0.12 -7.89 -9.04
N CYS A 99 -0.42 -8.46 -7.95
CA CYS A 99 0.29 -8.55 -6.67
C CYS A 99 1.60 -9.34 -6.76
N PHE A 100 1.56 -10.49 -7.44
CA PHE A 100 2.73 -11.36 -7.63
C PHE A 100 3.81 -10.65 -8.45
N SER A 101 3.39 -10.01 -9.54
CA SER A 101 4.28 -9.28 -10.44
C SER A 101 4.91 -8.07 -9.76
N THR A 102 4.14 -7.31 -8.98
CA THR A 102 4.66 -6.23 -8.14
C THR A 102 5.70 -6.77 -7.16
N GLY A 103 5.43 -7.91 -6.52
CA GLY A 103 6.37 -8.57 -5.60
C GLY A 103 7.72 -8.90 -6.25
N ILE A 104 7.69 -9.50 -7.45
CA ILE A 104 8.91 -9.74 -8.24
C ILE A 104 9.61 -8.42 -8.60
N GLY A 105 8.86 -7.38 -8.95
CA GLY A 105 9.40 -6.06 -9.25
C GLY A 105 10.20 -5.43 -8.10
N PHE A 106 9.81 -5.70 -6.85
CA PHE A 106 10.57 -5.31 -5.65
C PHE A 106 11.82 -6.17 -5.39
N GLY A 107 11.94 -7.33 -6.04
CA GLY A 107 13.00 -8.30 -5.85
C GLY A 107 14.42 -7.70 -5.82
N PRO A 108 14.84 -6.91 -6.83
CA PRO A 108 16.18 -6.33 -6.88
C PRO A 108 16.46 -5.35 -5.73
N LEU A 109 15.46 -4.54 -5.36
CA LEU A 109 15.58 -3.62 -4.22
C LEU A 109 15.77 -4.41 -2.92
N LEU A 110 14.94 -5.43 -2.71
CA LEU A 110 15.02 -6.27 -1.51
C LEU A 110 16.31 -7.09 -1.46
N GLN A 111 16.82 -7.55 -2.61
CA GLN A 111 18.11 -8.23 -2.70
C GLN A 111 19.28 -7.29 -2.35
N ALA A 112 19.27 -6.06 -2.86
CA ALA A 112 20.29 -5.08 -2.50
C ALA A 112 20.26 -4.78 -0.98
N LEU A 113 19.07 -4.75 -0.38
CA LEU A 113 18.92 -4.51 1.05
C LEU A 113 19.23 -5.73 1.92
N SER A 114 19.00 -6.96 1.45
CA SER A 114 19.33 -8.16 2.24
C SER A 114 20.83 -8.29 2.49
N VAL A 115 21.67 -7.81 1.55
CA VAL A 115 23.13 -7.78 1.71
C VAL A 115 23.59 -6.64 2.63
N ILE A 116 22.90 -5.49 2.62
CA ILE A 116 23.37 -4.27 3.28
C ILE A 116 22.74 -4.09 4.67
N SER A 117 21.44 -4.30 4.79
CA SER A 117 20.65 -4.10 6.03
C SER A 117 19.45 -5.05 6.07
N PRO A 118 19.64 -6.35 6.35
CA PRO A 118 18.56 -7.33 6.31
C PRO A 118 17.41 -7.00 7.27
N ASP A 119 17.72 -6.43 8.44
CA ASP A 119 16.73 -6.07 9.46
C ASP A 119 15.76 -4.96 9.01
N THR A 120 16.13 -4.18 7.99
CA THR A 120 15.31 -3.06 7.50
C THR A 120 14.04 -3.54 6.81
N ILE A 121 14.07 -4.69 6.13
CA ILE A 121 12.93 -5.23 5.38
C ILE A 121 11.74 -5.56 6.29
N PRO A 122 11.88 -6.43 7.33
CA PRO A 122 10.78 -6.73 8.23
C PRO A 122 10.34 -5.50 9.04
N THR A 123 11.27 -4.62 9.41
CA THR A 123 10.95 -3.38 10.13
C THR A 123 10.08 -2.44 9.28
N ALA A 124 10.41 -2.26 8.00
CA ALA A 124 9.61 -1.48 7.07
C ALA A 124 8.22 -2.10 6.87
N LEU A 125 8.14 -3.42 6.71
CA LEU A 125 6.85 -4.11 6.53
C LEU A 125 5.93 -3.93 7.75
N LEU A 126 6.46 -4.11 8.96
CA LEU A 126 5.72 -3.90 10.20
C LEU A 126 5.31 -2.44 10.38
N GLY A 127 6.22 -1.50 10.09
CA GLY A 127 5.92 -0.07 10.13
C GLY A 127 4.81 0.32 9.17
N THR A 128 4.85 -0.19 7.93
CA THR A 128 3.78 0.02 6.94
C THR A 128 2.46 -0.56 7.40
N ALA A 129 2.46 -1.79 7.95
CA ALA A 129 1.24 -2.40 8.48
C ALA A 129 0.62 -1.57 9.61
N LEU A 130 1.44 -1.05 10.54
CA LEU A 130 0.99 -0.18 11.62
C LEU A 130 0.42 1.14 11.11
N ILE A 131 1.12 1.79 10.17
CA ILE A 131 0.66 3.02 9.51
C ILE A 131 -0.68 2.77 8.84
N PHE A 132 -0.72 1.77 7.96
CA PHE A 132 -1.90 1.44 7.16
C PHE A 132 -3.12 1.13 8.05
N VAL A 133 -2.97 0.26 9.05
CA VAL A 133 -4.07 -0.06 9.99
C VAL A 133 -4.50 1.18 10.78
N SER A 134 -3.56 2.00 11.25
CA SER A 134 -3.90 3.21 12.02
C SER A 134 -4.68 4.22 11.19
N PHE A 135 -4.27 4.47 9.95
CA PHE A 135 -4.95 5.39 9.05
C PHE A 135 -6.28 4.84 8.52
N THR A 136 -6.37 3.55 8.23
CA THR A 136 -7.62 2.86 7.92
C THR A 136 -8.62 2.98 9.09
N LEU A 137 -8.20 2.72 10.32
CA LEU A 137 -9.08 2.86 11.49
C LEU A 137 -9.52 4.31 11.69
N THR A 138 -8.61 5.26 11.52
CA THR A 138 -8.92 6.70 11.58
C THR A 138 -9.99 7.07 10.57
N ALA A 139 -9.88 6.56 9.33
CA ALA A 139 -10.91 6.72 8.33
C ALA A 139 -12.24 6.12 8.81
N LEU A 140 -12.28 4.84 9.18
CA LEU A 140 -13.51 4.15 9.56
C LEU A 140 -14.23 4.77 10.78
N PHE A 141 -13.50 5.37 11.73
CA PHE A 141 -14.10 6.06 12.87
C PHE A 141 -14.53 7.49 12.58
N THR A 142 -13.97 8.13 11.54
CA THR A 142 -14.31 9.51 11.23
C THR A 142 -15.65 9.58 10.50
N ARG A 143 -16.67 10.11 11.18
CA ARG A 143 -18.04 10.22 10.65
C ARG A 143 -18.26 11.33 9.61
N LYS A 144 -17.29 12.24 9.42
CA LYS A 144 -17.49 13.47 8.61
C LYS A 144 -16.92 13.33 7.20
N ARG A 145 -17.76 13.72 6.23
CA ARG A 145 -17.59 13.78 4.75
C ARG A 145 -16.40 14.63 4.24
N TYR A 146 -15.42 14.94 5.07
CA TYR A 146 -14.39 15.94 4.80
C TYR A 146 -13.34 15.44 3.80
N TYR A 147 -13.05 14.13 3.79
CA TYR A 147 -11.95 13.58 3.00
C TYR A 147 -12.28 13.40 1.52
N ILE A 148 -13.54 13.31 1.11
CA ILE A 148 -13.88 13.24 -0.32
C ILE A 148 -13.47 14.54 -1.04
N TYR A 149 -13.56 15.68 -0.37
CA TYR A 149 -13.09 16.98 -0.89
C TYR A 149 -11.55 17.05 -1.01
N LEU A 150 -10.81 16.18 -0.31
CA LEU A 150 -9.35 16.08 -0.44
C LEU A 150 -8.91 15.35 -1.72
N GLY A 151 -9.81 14.66 -2.43
CA GLY A 151 -9.44 13.88 -3.61
C GLY A 151 -8.72 14.70 -4.69
N ALA A 152 -9.21 15.90 -5.00
CA ALA A 152 -8.55 16.79 -5.98
C ALA A 152 -7.17 17.26 -5.49
N GLY A 153 -7.02 17.52 -4.19
CA GLY A 153 -5.75 17.89 -3.58
C GLY A 153 -4.73 16.75 -3.61
N LEU A 154 -5.16 15.53 -3.31
CA LEU A 154 -4.31 14.34 -3.33
C LEU A 154 -3.89 13.97 -4.75
N MET A 155 -4.82 14.02 -5.72
CA MET A 155 -4.51 13.76 -7.13
C MET A 155 -3.54 14.81 -7.71
N SER A 156 -3.72 16.08 -7.38
CA SER A 156 -2.76 17.13 -7.78
C SER A 156 -1.39 16.94 -7.12
N ALA A 157 -1.35 16.51 -5.86
CA ALA A 157 -0.10 16.23 -5.16
C ALA A 157 0.68 15.07 -5.80
N ILE A 158 0.02 13.97 -6.20
CA ILE A 158 0.65 12.89 -6.97
C ILE A 158 1.14 13.37 -8.34
N SER A 159 0.35 14.18 -9.04
CA SER A 159 0.77 14.74 -10.34
C SER A 159 2.02 15.60 -10.20
N LEU A 160 2.14 16.38 -9.12
CA LEU A 160 3.32 17.18 -8.82
C LEU A 160 4.52 16.29 -8.48
N LEU A 161 4.35 15.28 -7.62
CA LEU A 161 5.42 14.32 -7.32
C LEU A 161 5.91 13.60 -8.58
N THR A 162 5.00 13.17 -9.44
CA THR A 162 5.34 12.51 -10.71
C THR A 162 6.15 13.44 -11.61
N THR A 163 5.77 14.72 -11.67
CA THR A 163 6.49 15.75 -12.42
C THR A 163 7.90 15.94 -11.85
N PHE A 164 8.04 16.05 -10.53
CA PHE A 164 9.35 16.17 -9.89
C PHE A 164 10.22 14.92 -10.08
N SER A 165 9.64 13.72 -9.97
CA SER A 165 10.34 12.46 -10.23
C SER A 165 10.88 12.43 -11.67
N PHE A 166 10.07 12.84 -12.64
CA PHE A 166 10.47 12.94 -14.05
C PHE A 166 11.58 13.98 -14.28
N MET A 167 11.45 15.18 -13.70
CA MET A 167 12.50 16.20 -13.74
C MET A 167 13.80 15.70 -13.11
N ASN A 168 13.71 14.94 -12.02
CA ASN A 168 14.85 14.43 -11.29
C ASN A 168 15.64 13.37 -12.07
N LEU A 169 15.05 12.73 -13.10
CA LEU A 169 15.79 11.87 -14.02
C LEU A 169 16.93 12.62 -14.75
N PHE A 170 16.71 13.91 -15.06
CA PHE A 170 17.67 14.78 -15.73
C PHE A 170 18.56 15.54 -14.74
N ILE A 171 17.98 16.05 -13.66
CA ILE A 171 18.68 16.88 -12.66
C ILE A 171 19.55 16.03 -11.72
N ARG A 172 19.10 14.81 -11.37
CA ARG A 172 19.74 13.88 -10.43
C ARG A 172 20.06 14.52 -9.07
N SER A 173 19.14 15.33 -8.54
CA SER A 173 19.30 16.00 -7.26
C SER A 173 18.95 15.08 -6.09
N PRO A 174 19.87 14.86 -5.13
CA PRO A 174 19.58 14.12 -3.90
C PRO A 174 18.52 14.82 -3.03
N ALA A 175 18.43 16.15 -3.09
CA ALA A 175 17.47 16.92 -2.32
C ALA A 175 16.04 16.69 -2.81
N ILE A 176 15.82 16.69 -4.13
CA ILE A 176 14.52 16.40 -4.74
C ILE A 176 14.11 14.97 -4.43
N TYR A 177 15.04 14.01 -4.55
CA TYR A 177 14.78 12.61 -4.21
C TYR A 177 14.36 12.43 -2.74
N ASN A 178 15.06 13.08 -1.80
CA ASN A 178 14.67 13.01 -0.40
C ASN A 178 13.31 13.67 -0.14
N ALA A 179 13.04 14.83 -0.74
CA ALA A 179 11.75 15.50 -0.63
C ALA A 179 10.62 14.61 -1.17
N GLU A 180 10.80 14.00 -2.34
CA GLU A 180 9.88 13.03 -2.94
C GLU A 180 9.61 11.87 -1.98
N LEU A 181 10.65 11.34 -1.30
CA LEU A 181 10.47 10.23 -0.38
C LEU A 181 9.59 10.58 0.84
N TYR A 182 9.88 11.69 1.53
CA TYR A 182 9.14 12.05 2.75
C TYR A 182 7.75 12.61 2.43
N ILE A 183 7.64 13.45 1.40
CA ILE A 183 6.37 14.02 0.96
C ILE A 183 5.48 12.92 0.36
N GLY A 184 6.07 12.02 -0.44
CA GLY A 184 5.40 10.83 -0.98
C GLY A 184 4.83 9.96 0.13
N LEU A 185 5.62 9.61 1.15
CA LEU A 185 5.13 8.85 2.29
C LEU A 185 3.91 9.51 2.95
N ALA A 186 3.97 10.83 3.20
CA ALA A 186 2.87 11.57 3.82
C ALA A 186 1.61 11.57 2.94
N ILE A 187 1.78 11.72 1.62
CA ILE A 187 0.68 11.69 0.65
C ILE A 187 0.03 10.31 0.61
N PHE A 188 0.80 9.22 0.51
CA PHE A 188 0.22 7.88 0.51
C PHE A 188 -0.45 7.51 1.83
N CYS A 189 0.04 8.01 2.97
CA CYS A 189 -0.70 7.90 4.24
C CYS A 189 -2.07 8.61 4.17
N ALA A 190 -2.15 9.76 3.51
CA ALA A 190 -3.42 10.46 3.29
C ALA A 190 -4.32 9.73 2.28
N PHE A 191 -3.75 9.07 1.27
CA PHE A 191 -4.51 8.20 0.35
C PHE A 191 -5.18 7.03 1.08
N VAL A 192 -4.49 6.37 2.02
CA VAL A 192 -5.13 5.30 2.81
C VAL A 192 -6.40 5.79 3.50
N ILE A 193 -6.39 7.02 4.03
CA ILE A 193 -7.59 7.63 4.64
C ILE A 193 -8.65 7.88 3.57
N PHE A 194 -8.25 8.53 2.47
CA PHE A 194 -9.12 8.91 1.37
C PHE A 194 -9.79 7.70 0.71
N ASP A 195 -9.02 6.69 0.32
CA ASP A 195 -9.50 5.49 -0.35
C ASP A 195 -10.36 4.65 0.57
N THR A 196 -10.00 4.50 1.85
CA THR A 196 -10.87 3.83 2.82
C THR A 196 -12.24 4.53 2.93
N GLN A 197 -12.26 5.86 2.98
CA GLN A 197 -13.52 6.64 2.97
C GLN A 197 -14.28 6.51 1.65
N LEU A 198 -13.57 6.55 0.53
CA LEU A 198 -14.15 6.46 -0.80
C LEU A 198 -14.80 5.10 -1.03
N ILE A 199 -14.17 4.01 -0.56
CA ILE A 199 -14.74 2.64 -0.62
C ILE A 199 -16.04 2.56 0.15
N VAL A 200 -16.09 3.13 1.36
CA VAL A 200 -17.32 3.18 2.17
C VAL A 200 -18.43 3.93 1.43
N GLU A 201 -18.10 5.07 0.83
CA GLU A 201 -19.08 5.91 0.14
C GLU A 201 -19.56 5.29 -1.17
N LYS A 202 -18.64 4.79 -2.01
CA LYS A 202 -18.97 4.05 -3.23
C LYS A 202 -19.89 2.88 -2.89
N ARG A 203 -19.60 2.15 -1.80
CA ARG A 203 -20.44 1.04 -1.37
C ARG A 203 -21.85 1.48 -0.95
N ARG A 204 -21.98 2.60 -0.23
CA ARG A 204 -23.27 3.21 0.11
C ARG A 204 -24.06 3.63 -1.13
N ASN A 205 -23.37 4.11 -2.16
CA ASN A 205 -23.94 4.48 -3.45
C ASN A 205 -24.21 3.28 -4.38
N GLY A 206 -24.04 2.05 -3.88
CA GLY A 206 -24.43 0.83 -4.57
C GLY A 206 -23.28 0.08 -5.28
N ASP A 207 -22.06 0.62 -5.28
CA ASP A 207 -20.90 -0.02 -5.91
C ASP A 207 -20.50 -1.30 -5.14
N THR A 208 -20.36 -2.42 -5.85
CA THR A 208 -19.99 -3.72 -5.26
C THR A 208 -18.62 -4.21 -5.69
N ASP A 209 -17.82 -3.38 -6.38
CA ASP A 209 -16.56 -3.79 -6.98
C ASP A 209 -15.42 -3.85 -5.97
N PHE A 210 -15.43 -4.86 -5.11
CA PHE A 210 -14.39 -5.01 -4.08
C PHE A 210 -13.00 -5.27 -4.69
N VAL A 211 -12.89 -5.79 -5.92
CA VAL A 211 -11.60 -6.07 -6.57
C VAL A 211 -10.90 -4.77 -6.92
N TRP A 212 -11.62 -3.82 -7.54
CA TRP A 212 -11.08 -2.48 -7.83
C TRP A 212 -10.65 -1.77 -6.54
N HIS A 213 -11.52 -1.76 -5.53
CA HIS A 213 -11.23 -1.18 -4.23
C HIS A 213 -10.02 -1.81 -3.53
N THR A 214 -9.79 -3.11 -3.73
CA THR A 214 -8.63 -3.82 -3.18
C THR A 214 -7.35 -3.39 -3.91
N LEU A 215 -7.42 -3.21 -5.22
CA LEU A 215 -6.28 -2.74 -6.02
C LEU A 215 -5.82 -1.36 -5.59
N ASP A 216 -6.74 -0.42 -5.37
CA ASP A 216 -6.44 0.94 -4.88
C ASP A 216 -5.66 0.86 -3.54
N LEU A 217 -6.21 0.15 -2.55
CA LEU A 217 -5.56 -0.03 -1.24
C LEU A 217 -4.23 -0.79 -1.28
N PHE A 218 -4.07 -1.72 -2.23
CA PHE A 218 -2.81 -2.44 -2.41
C PHE A 218 -1.71 -1.50 -2.91
N ILE A 219 -2.03 -0.62 -3.86
CA ILE A 219 -1.08 0.39 -4.37
C ILE A 219 -0.62 1.30 -3.22
N ASP A 220 -1.56 1.80 -2.42
CA ASP A 220 -1.24 2.61 -1.24
C ASP A 220 -0.30 1.89 -0.26
N PHE A 221 -0.61 0.64 0.06
CA PHE A 221 0.22 -0.15 0.97
C PHE A 221 1.64 -0.31 0.42
N VAL A 222 1.75 -0.70 -0.86
CA VAL A 222 3.03 -0.93 -1.53
C VAL A 222 3.86 0.35 -1.62
N GLU A 223 3.23 1.48 -1.89
CA GLU A 223 3.93 2.76 -1.94
C GLU A 223 4.42 3.17 -0.54
N ILE A 224 3.59 3.06 0.51
CA ILE A 224 4.06 3.31 1.88
C ILE A 224 5.24 2.40 2.23
N PHE A 225 5.16 1.11 1.89
CA PHE A 225 6.26 0.15 2.08
C PHE A 225 7.53 0.59 1.35
N ARG A 226 7.45 0.92 0.06
CA ARG A 226 8.60 1.39 -0.73
C ARG A 226 9.26 2.61 -0.09
N HIS A 227 8.47 3.62 0.26
CA HIS A 227 8.99 4.84 0.86
C HIS A 227 9.66 4.58 2.21
N LEU A 228 8.97 3.84 3.10
CA LEU A 228 9.48 3.55 4.43
C LEU A 228 10.75 2.68 4.37
N LEU A 229 10.77 1.69 3.47
CA LEU A 229 11.92 0.82 3.24
C LEU A 229 13.16 1.61 2.81
N ILE A 230 13.01 2.54 1.87
CA ILE A 230 14.10 3.39 1.40
C ILE A 230 14.56 4.35 2.52
N ILE A 231 13.63 5.02 3.21
CA ILE A 231 13.95 5.95 4.30
C ILE A 231 14.75 5.26 5.41
N LEU A 232 14.28 4.08 5.86
CA LEU A 232 14.97 3.32 6.91
C LEU A 232 16.35 2.82 6.44
N SER A 233 16.46 2.40 5.17
CA SER A 233 17.75 1.99 4.60
C SER A 233 18.75 3.15 4.54
N SER A 234 18.32 4.33 4.07
CA SER A 234 19.16 5.52 4.03
C SER A 234 19.58 5.99 5.42
N LYS A 235 18.69 5.89 6.42
CA LYS A 235 19.03 6.20 7.81
C LYS A 235 20.08 5.25 8.37
N ARG A 236 19.89 3.94 8.20
CA ARG A 236 20.80 2.91 8.72
C ARG A 236 22.18 2.90 8.05
N ARG A 237 22.28 3.40 6.82
CA ARG A 237 23.58 3.64 6.17
C ARG A 237 24.35 4.77 6.86
N ARG A 238 23.70 5.91 7.09
CA ARG A 238 24.32 7.05 7.80
C ARG A 238 24.78 6.68 9.21
N ASP A 239 23.93 6.00 9.97
CA ASP A 239 24.27 5.56 11.33
C ASP A 239 25.52 4.65 11.36
N ARG A 240 25.86 3.96 10.27
CA ARG A 240 27.07 3.12 10.16
C ARG A 240 28.31 3.86 9.66
N ASP A 241 28.12 4.97 8.96
CA ASP A 241 29.24 5.80 8.49
C ASP A 241 29.72 6.75 9.62
N ASP A 242 28.87 6.98 10.63
CA ASP A 242 29.14 7.82 11.81
C ASP A 242 29.77 7.03 13.00
N ASP A 243 29.81 5.69 12.95
CA ASP A 243 30.41 4.76 13.94
C ASP A 243 31.83 4.31 13.54
#